data_AF-A0A455UKD9-F1
#
_entry.id   AF-A0A455UKD9-F1
#
_cell.length_a   1.000
_cell.length_b   1.000
_cell.length_c   1.000
_cell.angle_alpha   90.00
_cell.angle_beta   90.00
_cell.angle_gamma   90.00
#
_symmetry.space_group_name_H-M   'P 1'
#
loop_
_entity.id
_entity.type
_entity.pdbx_description
1 polymer ?
#
loop_
_entity_poly.entity_id
_entity_poly.type
_entity_poly.pdbx_seq_one_letter_code
_entity_poly.pdbx_strand_id
1 'polypeptide(L)'
;MYIYSLLTIKEIPLCPAYLSPELHQGFGKAAAQRFAKAGWSLILTGRRVERLKALEEELSEQVPVLTLALDVRDSDAVTDAIGSLPESFLPLTCLINNAGLALAPEPAQKVALQDWHTMIDTNITGLVNVTHAALPLLLKKQRRREHS
;
A
#
# COMPACT_ATOMS: atom_id res chain seq x y z
N MET A 1 4.72 -11.43 8.81
CA MET A 1 3.93 -10.19 8.91
C MET A 1 4.63 -9.08 8.16
N TYR A 2 4.17 -8.81 6.94
CA TYR A 2 4.79 -7.89 6.01
C TYR A 2 3.80 -6.76 5.78
N ILE A 3 4.24 -5.54 6.03
CA ILE A 3 3.46 -4.34 5.76
C ILE A 3 3.86 -3.92 4.36
N TYR A 4 2.87 -3.81 3.50
CA TYR A 4 2.98 -3.14 2.21
C TYR A 4 1.65 -2.40 2.03
N SER A 5 1.65 -1.07 2.14
CA SER A 5 0.74 -0.32 1.27
C SER A 5 1.48 -0.10 -0.05
N LEU A 6 0.80 -0.40 -1.14
CA LEU A 6 1.33 -0.28 -2.49
C LEU A 6 0.56 0.86 -3.16
N LEU A 7 1.27 1.92 -3.52
CA LEU A 7 0.72 2.99 -4.35
C LEU A 7 1.38 2.93 -5.71
N THR A 8 0.58 2.97 -6.78
CA THR A 8 1.10 2.73 -8.13
C THR A 8 0.71 3.84 -9.12
N ILE A 9 1.56 4.00 -10.14
CA ILE A 9 1.43 4.96 -11.24
C ILE A 9 1.42 4.23 -12.58
N LYS A 10 0.44 4.53 -13.45
CA LYS A 10 0.54 4.34 -14.91
C LYS A 10 -0.28 5.39 -15.66
N GLU A 11 0.27 5.90 -16.76
CA GLU A 11 -0.52 6.40 -17.90
C GLU A 11 -1.10 5.19 -18.65
N ILE A 12 -2.41 4.99 -18.59
CA ILE A 12 -3.11 3.78 -19.04
C ILE A 12 -3.91 4.11 -20.31
N PRO A 13 -3.76 3.37 -21.43
CA PRO A 13 -4.92 2.87 -22.17
C PRO A 13 -5.43 1.60 -21.47
N LEU A 14 -6.74 1.58 -21.21
CA LEU A 14 -7.47 0.73 -20.26
C LEU A 14 -6.99 -0.74 -20.19
N CYS A 15 -6.74 -1.24 -18.97
CA CYS A 15 -6.65 -2.68 -18.72
C CYS A 15 -7.74 -3.05 -17.68
N PRO A 16 -8.57 -4.09 -17.92
CA PRO A 16 -9.73 -4.37 -17.10
C PRO A 16 -9.31 -4.89 -15.72
N ALA A 17 -9.98 -4.41 -14.67
CA ALA A 17 -9.81 -4.89 -13.32
C ALA A 17 -10.10 -6.40 -13.25
N TYR A 18 -9.11 -7.20 -12.84
CA TYR A 18 -9.26 -8.64 -12.64
C TYR A 18 -9.00 -8.95 -11.16
N LEU A 19 -10.01 -9.49 -10.48
CA LEU A 19 -9.95 -9.94 -9.09
C LEU A 19 -9.75 -11.47 -9.10
N SER A 20 -8.61 -11.96 -8.61
CA SER A 20 -8.44 -13.40 -8.35
C SER A 20 -8.95 -13.72 -6.95
N PRO A 21 -9.77 -14.78 -6.75
CA PRO A 21 -10.09 -15.27 -5.42
C PRO A 21 -8.89 -16.05 -4.86
N GLU A 22 -8.77 -16.10 -3.53
CA GLU A 22 -7.80 -16.85 -2.71
C GLU A 22 -6.43 -16.18 -2.47
N LEU A 23 -6.27 -15.48 -1.34
CA LEU A 23 -5.03 -14.77 -1.01
C LEU A 23 -4.73 -14.79 0.52
N HIS A 24 -3.82 -15.69 0.99
CA HIS A 24 -3.09 -15.66 2.29
C HIS A 24 -1.53 -15.42 2.25
N GLN A 25 -0.99 -14.61 3.18
CA GLN A 25 0.44 -14.29 3.44
C GLN A 25 1.37 -14.10 2.21
N GLY A 26 1.51 -12.87 1.69
CA GLY A 26 2.47 -12.56 0.61
C GLY A 26 1.99 -11.56 -0.45
N PHE A 27 0.75 -11.05 -0.33
CA PHE A 27 0.12 -10.22 -1.38
C PHE A 27 0.83 -8.95 -1.71
N GLY A 28 1.35 -8.23 -0.73
CA GLY A 28 2.06 -6.99 -1.03
C GLY A 28 3.23 -7.20 -1.99
N LYS A 29 4.04 -8.24 -1.76
CA LYS A 29 5.16 -8.60 -2.65
C LYS A 29 4.65 -9.10 -4.01
N ALA A 30 3.71 -10.02 -4.04
CA ALA A 30 3.17 -10.57 -5.29
C ALA A 30 2.48 -9.49 -6.15
N ALA A 31 1.73 -8.59 -5.51
CA ALA A 31 1.13 -7.42 -6.16
C ALA A 31 2.23 -6.50 -6.70
N ALA A 32 3.22 -6.12 -5.89
CA ALA A 32 4.33 -5.27 -6.33
C ALA A 32 5.04 -5.84 -7.56
N GLN A 33 5.40 -7.13 -7.52
CA GLN A 33 5.98 -7.83 -8.67
C GLN A 33 5.07 -7.81 -9.90
N ARG A 34 3.76 -8.02 -9.71
CA ARG A 34 2.79 -7.98 -10.81
C ARG A 34 2.63 -6.60 -11.42
N PHE A 35 2.60 -5.55 -10.60
CA PHE A 35 2.53 -4.16 -11.06
C PHE A 35 3.84 -3.74 -11.75
N ALA A 36 5.01 -4.11 -11.21
CA ALA A 36 6.30 -3.90 -11.86
C ALA A 36 6.35 -4.54 -13.25
N LYS A 37 5.96 -5.82 -13.38
CA LYS A 37 5.86 -6.51 -14.68
C LYS A 37 4.91 -5.83 -15.67
N ALA A 38 3.93 -5.08 -15.18
CA ALA A 38 3.00 -4.30 -16.01
C ALA A 38 3.48 -2.87 -16.31
N GLY A 39 4.70 -2.52 -15.88
CA GLY A 39 5.37 -1.25 -16.12
C GLY A 39 4.94 -0.10 -15.20
N TRP A 40 4.42 -0.41 -14.01
CA TRP A 40 3.99 0.61 -13.06
C TRP A 40 5.14 1.05 -12.16
N SER A 41 5.28 2.35 -11.92
CA SER A 41 6.13 2.84 -10.82
C SER A 41 5.46 2.56 -9.48
N LEU A 42 6.25 2.19 -8.47
CA LEU A 42 5.75 1.66 -7.20
C LEU A 42 6.25 2.50 -6.03
N ILE A 43 5.36 2.82 -5.10
CA ILE A 43 5.72 3.25 -3.75
C ILE A 43 5.38 2.09 -2.81
N LEU A 44 6.39 1.59 -2.10
CA LEU A 44 6.30 0.46 -1.18
C LEU A 44 6.51 0.95 0.24
N THR A 45 5.52 0.75 1.10
CA THR A 45 5.63 1.19 2.50
C THR A 45 5.72 0.02 3.47
N GLY A 46 6.31 0.20 4.64
CA GLY A 46 6.18 -0.76 5.73
C GLY A 46 7.22 -0.67 6.83
N ARG A 47 7.01 -1.41 7.92
CA ARG A 47 7.88 -1.32 9.12
C ARG A 47 9.24 -2.01 9.00
N ARG A 48 9.40 -2.98 8.09
CA ARG A 48 10.63 -3.79 8.00
C ARG A 48 11.50 -3.29 6.85
N VAL A 49 12.43 -2.41 7.17
CA VAL A 49 13.29 -1.71 6.20
C VAL A 49 14.07 -2.67 5.32
N GLU A 50 14.61 -3.75 5.90
CA GLU A 50 15.45 -4.72 5.17
C GLU A 50 14.65 -5.44 4.09
N ARG A 51 13.37 -5.71 4.36
CA ARG A 51 12.47 -6.37 3.40
C ARG A 51 11.97 -5.43 2.32
N LEU A 52 11.86 -4.14 2.64
CA LEU A 52 11.56 -3.11 1.64
C LEU A 52 12.73 -2.95 0.70
N LYS A 53 13.95 -2.78 1.23
CA LYS A 53 15.18 -2.65 0.43
C LYS A 53 15.40 -3.84 -0.49
N ALA A 54 15.26 -5.07 0.02
CA ALA A 54 15.40 -6.26 -0.82
C ALA A 54 14.37 -6.31 -1.97
N LEU A 55 13.14 -5.81 -1.74
CA LEU A 55 12.12 -5.77 -2.78
C LEU A 55 12.33 -4.60 -3.76
N GLU A 56 12.87 -3.48 -3.27
CA GLU A 56 13.29 -2.36 -4.11
C GLU A 56 14.43 -2.76 -5.04
N GLU A 57 15.47 -3.41 -4.53
CA GLU A 57 16.57 -3.95 -5.33
C GLU A 57 16.05 -4.91 -6.40
N GLU A 58 15.14 -5.82 -6.05
CA GLU A 58 14.53 -6.77 -6.98
C GLU A 58 13.75 -6.10 -8.12
N LEU A 59 13.07 -4.98 -7.85
CA LEU A 59 12.09 -4.38 -8.78
C LEU A 59 12.62 -3.14 -9.50
N SER A 60 13.67 -2.50 -8.98
CA SER A 60 14.24 -1.25 -9.55
C SER A 60 14.88 -1.45 -10.91
N GLU A 61 15.25 -2.69 -11.27
CA GLU A 61 15.72 -3.01 -12.63
C GLU A 61 14.59 -2.94 -13.68
N GLN A 62 13.32 -3.04 -13.25
CA GLN A 62 12.16 -3.08 -14.15
C GLN A 62 11.42 -1.74 -14.21
N VAL A 63 11.27 -1.07 -13.06
CA VAL A 63 10.44 0.13 -12.90
C VAL A 63 11.01 1.03 -11.80
N PRO A 64 10.67 2.33 -11.77
CA PRO A 64 10.97 3.17 -10.61
C PRO A 64 10.26 2.64 -9.35
N VAL A 65 11.03 2.49 -8.26
CA VAL A 65 10.53 2.08 -6.95
C VAL A 65 10.97 3.09 -5.90
N LEU A 66 10.05 3.45 -5.02
CA LEU A 66 10.32 4.26 -3.82
C LEU A 66 9.92 3.45 -2.59
N THR A 67 10.83 3.27 -1.63
CA THR A 67 10.50 2.65 -0.34
C THR A 67 10.33 3.68 0.76
N LEU A 68 9.32 3.49 1.61
CA LEU A 68 9.05 4.33 2.78
C LEU A 68 8.92 3.45 4.04
N ALA A 69 9.80 3.65 5.01
CA ALA A 69 9.68 3.01 6.30
C ALA A 69 8.51 3.64 7.06
N LEU A 70 7.39 2.92 7.20
CA LEU A 70 6.13 3.50 7.67
C LEU A 70 5.32 2.49 8.49
N ASP A 71 4.83 2.94 9.65
CA ASP A 71 3.75 2.28 10.38
C ASP A 71 2.43 2.98 10.05
N VAL A 72 1.51 2.27 9.42
CA VAL A 72 0.21 2.83 8.99
C VAL A 72 -0.65 3.32 10.15
N ARG A 73 -0.35 2.88 11.37
CA ARG A 73 -1.07 3.29 12.59
C ARG A 73 -0.73 4.72 13.02
N ASP A 74 0.42 5.24 12.60
CA ASP A 74 0.86 6.60 12.90
C ASP A 74 0.30 7.56 11.85
N SER A 75 -0.77 8.28 12.20
CA SER A 75 -1.45 9.19 11.27
C SER A 75 -0.58 10.34 10.80
N ASP A 76 0.30 10.85 11.66
CA ASP A 76 1.14 12.00 11.36
C ASP A 76 2.26 11.56 10.42
N ALA A 77 2.93 10.45 10.72
CA ALA A 77 3.92 9.87 9.82
C ALA A 77 3.35 9.48 8.45
N VAL A 78 2.10 8.98 8.40
CA VAL A 78 1.39 8.68 7.14
C VAL A 78 1.15 9.97 6.35
N THR A 79 0.70 11.03 7.02
CA THR A 79 0.42 12.32 6.39
C THR A 79 1.70 12.93 5.82
N ASP A 80 2.78 12.93 6.60
CA ASP A 80 4.07 13.45 6.18
C ASP A 80 4.63 12.65 5.00
N ALA A 81 4.61 11.32 5.07
CA ALA A 81 5.12 10.45 4.01
C ALA A 81 4.39 10.62 2.68
N ILE A 82 3.06 10.81 2.71
CA ILE A 82 2.25 11.05 1.51
C ILE A 82 2.43 12.48 1.00
N GLY A 83 2.55 13.47 1.90
CA GLY A 83 2.79 14.86 1.56
C GLY A 83 4.18 15.13 0.97
N SER A 84 5.18 14.32 1.33
CA SER A 84 6.56 14.45 0.86
C SER A 84 6.88 13.61 -0.38
N LEU A 85 5.88 13.06 -1.07
CA LEU A 85 6.12 12.24 -2.25
C LEU A 85 6.78 13.07 -3.38
N PRO A 86 7.85 12.56 -4.02
CA PRO A 86 8.49 13.26 -5.12
C PRO A 86 7.53 13.47 -6.30
N GLU A 87 7.72 14.55 -7.05
CA GLU A 87 6.87 14.85 -8.22
C GLU A 87 6.88 13.72 -9.27
N SER A 88 8.00 13.00 -9.42
CA SER A 88 8.11 11.84 -10.32
C SER A 88 7.19 10.68 -9.93
N PHE A 89 6.68 10.67 -8.70
CA PHE A 89 5.73 9.69 -8.19
C PHE A 89 4.28 10.22 -8.11
N LEU A 90 4.01 11.38 -8.72
CA LEU A 90 2.68 12.00 -8.76
C LEU A 90 2.18 12.14 -10.21
N PRO A 91 0.85 12.14 -10.43
CA PRO A 91 -0.21 11.89 -9.45
C PRO A 91 -0.38 10.40 -9.12
N LEU A 92 -0.89 10.12 -7.91
CA LEU A 92 -1.25 8.77 -7.50
C LEU A 92 -2.45 8.26 -8.29
N THR A 93 -2.44 6.97 -8.66
CA THR A 93 -3.48 6.40 -9.53
C THR A 93 -4.17 5.16 -8.97
N CYS A 94 -3.53 4.49 -8.02
CA CYS A 94 -4.06 3.33 -7.32
C CYS A 94 -3.45 3.28 -5.92
N LEU A 95 -4.27 2.87 -4.96
CA LEU A 95 -3.86 2.58 -3.59
C LEU A 95 -4.31 1.16 -3.25
N ILE A 96 -3.39 0.37 -2.71
CA ILE A 96 -3.66 -0.97 -2.18
C ILE A 96 -3.32 -0.95 -0.71
N ASN A 97 -4.36 -0.96 0.13
CA ASN A 97 -4.24 -1.14 1.57
C ASN A 97 -4.05 -2.62 1.88
N ASN A 98 -2.79 -3.06 1.94
CA ASN A 98 -2.44 -4.44 2.21
C ASN A 98 -1.70 -4.62 3.56
N ALA A 99 -1.53 -3.55 4.35
CA ALA A 99 -1.07 -3.68 5.73
C ALA A 99 -2.06 -4.55 6.51
N GLY A 100 -1.58 -5.66 7.08
CA GLY A 100 -2.42 -6.67 7.71
C GLY A 100 -1.72 -7.43 8.82
N LEU A 101 -2.47 -7.67 9.89
CA LEU A 101 -2.04 -8.32 11.11
C LEU A 101 -3.11 -9.33 11.55
N ALA A 102 -2.69 -10.57 11.79
CA ALA A 102 -3.53 -11.59 12.42
C ALA A 102 -2.82 -12.04 13.69
N LEU A 103 -3.37 -11.64 14.84
CA LEU A 103 -2.92 -12.03 16.18
C LEU A 103 -4.12 -12.66 16.88
N ALA A 104 -4.26 -13.98 16.75
CA ALA A 104 -5.25 -14.80 17.46
C ALA A 104 -5.43 -16.14 16.72
N PRO A 105 -4.55 -17.13 16.94
CA PRO A 105 -4.84 -18.48 16.45
C PRO A 105 -5.92 -19.18 17.32
N GLU A 106 -6.23 -18.62 18.48
CA GLU A 106 -7.16 -19.19 19.46
C GLU A 106 -8.61 -18.76 19.22
N PRO A 107 -9.60 -19.53 19.74
CA PRO A 107 -10.99 -19.11 19.75
C PRO A 107 -11.18 -17.72 20.36
N ALA A 108 -12.06 -16.90 19.77
CA ALA A 108 -12.24 -15.48 20.08
C ALA A 108 -12.33 -15.15 21.58
N GLN A 109 -13.03 -15.97 22.36
CA GLN A 109 -13.23 -15.79 23.81
C GLN A 109 -11.96 -16.00 24.65
N LYS A 110 -10.89 -16.56 24.07
CA LYS A 110 -9.59 -16.78 24.71
C LYS A 110 -8.53 -15.77 24.30
N VAL A 111 -8.79 -15.02 23.23
CA VAL A 111 -7.87 -14.01 22.70
C VAL A 111 -7.81 -12.84 23.67
N ALA A 112 -6.60 -12.38 23.98
CA ALA A 112 -6.42 -11.19 24.80
C ALA A 112 -7.06 -9.97 24.12
N LEU A 113 -7.81 -9.16 24.87
CA LEU A 113 -8.43 -7.94 24.33
C LEU A 113 -7.41 -7.01 23.66
N GLN A 114 -6.17 -7.00 24.15
CA GLN A 114 -5.09 -6.21 23.55
C GLN A 114 -4.72 -6.65 22.12
N ASP A 115 -4.84 -7.94 21.81
CA ASP A 115 -4.60 -8.44 20.45
C ASP A 115 -5.69 -7.98 19.49
N TRP A 116 -6.95 -7.92 19.97
CA TRP A 116 -8.06 -7.31 19.21
C TRP A 116 -7.79 -5.85 18.90
N HIS A 117 -7.41 -5.05 19.90
CA HIS A 117 -7.04 -3.65 19.68
C HIS A 117 -5.90 -3.52 18.66
N THR A 118 -4.87 -4.35 18.78
CA THR A 118 -3.73 -4.31 17.85
C THR A 118 -4.15 -4.66 16.41
N MET A 119 -5.05 -5.63 16.23
CA MET A 119 -5.61 -5.98 14.93
C MET A 119 -6.50 -4.85 14.37
N ILE A 120 -7.35 -4.22 15.19
CA ILE A 120 -8.18 -3.07 14.80
C ILE A 120 -7.29 -1.91 14.35
N ASP A 121 -6.29 -1.55 15.17
CA ASP A 121 -5.38 -0.46 14.86
C ASP A 121 -4.66 -0.68 13.53
N THR A 122 -4.20 -1.91 13.29
CA THR A 122 -3.45 -2.21 12.06
C THR A 122 -4.35 -2.34 10.83
N ASN A 123 -5.44 -3.10 10.93
CA ASN A 123 -6.24 -3.51 9.77
C ASN A 123 -7.33 -2.49 9.41
N ILE A 124 -7.79 -1.70 10.38
CA ILE A 124 -8.88 -0.73 10.22
C ILE A 124 -8.34 0.68 10.31
N THR A 125 -7.80 1.08 11.47
CA THR A 125 -7.31 2.45 11.68
C THR A 125 -6.21 2.80 10.69
N GLY A 126 -5.25 1.89 10.50
CA GLY A 126 -4.17 2.08 9.53
C GLY A 126 -4.64 2.22 8.09
N LEU A 127 -5.65 1.45 7.67
CA LEU A 127 -6.28 1.59 6.36
C LEU A 127 -6.93 2.97 6.19
N VAL A 128 -7.64 3.43 7.23
CA VAL A 128 -8.32 4.74 7.23
C VAL A 128 -7.30 5.86 7.11
N ASN A 129 -6.23 5.84 7.91
CA ASN A 129 -5.16 6.84 7.88
C ASN A 129 -4.56 6.99 6.47
N VAL A 130 -4.14 5.88 5.87
CA VAL A 130 -3.50 5.88 4.55
C VAL A 130 -4.48 6.34 3.47
N THR A 131 -5.72 5.85 3.51
CA THR A 131 -6.74 6.21 2.52
C THR A 131 -7.07 7.69 2.59
N HIS A 132 -7.30 8.22 3.79
CA HIS A 132 -7.64 9.62 4.00
C HIS A 132 -6.55 10.56 3.49
N ALA A 133 -5.28 10.26 3.82
CA ALA A 133 -4.14 11.06 3.35
C ALA A 133 -3.90 10.97 1.83
N ALA A 134 -4.11 9.79 1.21
CA ALA A 134 -3.89 9.61 -0.22
C ALA A 134 -5.06 10.10 -1.11
N LEU A 135 -6.28 10.18 -0.56
CA LEU A 135 -7.49 10.47 -1.32
C LEU A 135 -7.44 11.79 -2.13
N PRO A 136 -6.94 12.92 -1.59
CA PRO A 136 -6.83 14.16 -2.36
C PRO A 136 -5.97 14.02 -3.61
N LEU A 137 -4.89 13.23 -3.52
CA LEU A 137 -3.96 12.98 -4.63
C LEU A 137 -4.57 12.05 -5.69
N LEU A 138 -5.36 11.06 -5.26
CA LEU A 138 -6.09 10.14 -6.16
C LEU A 138 -7.20 10.86 -6.94
N LEU A 139 -7.95 11.75 -6.30
CA LEU A 139 -9.06 12.48 -6.92
C LEU A 139 -8.62 13.54 -7.93
N LYS A 140 -7.40 14.10 -7.79
CA LYS A 140 -6.85 15.10 -8.71
C LYS A 140 -6.80 14.60 -10.16
N LYS A 141 -6.71 13.28 -10.39
CA LYS A 141 -6.72 12.65 -11.71
C LYS A 141 -8.12 12.49 -12.31
N GLN A 142 -9.15 12.25 -11.50
CA GLN A 142 -10.52 12.02 -12.00
C GLN A 142 -11.09 13.27 -12.68
N ARG A 143 -10.84 14.47 -12.14
CA ARG A 143 -11.30 15.74 -12.72
C ARG A 143 -10.74 16.07 -14.11
N ARG A 144 -9.60 15.51 -14.50
CA ARG A 144 -9.02 15.76 -15.85
C ARG A 144 -9.67 14.93 -16.96
N ARG A 145 -10.49 13.93 -16.64
CA ARG A 145 -11.13 13.04 -17.63
C ARG A 145 -12.57 13.41 -17.97
N GLU A 146 -13.19 14.32 -17.24
CA GLU A 146 -14.59 14.75 -17.49
C GLU A 146 -14.69 16.00 -18.40
N HIS A 147 -13.56 16.53 -18.87
CA HIS A 147 -13.49 17.75 -19.71
C HIS A 147 -12.65 17.53 -21.01
N SER A 148 -12.63 16.32 -21.56
CA SER A 148 -12.07 16.01 -22.88
C SER A 148 -12.97 15.01 -23.59
#